data_AF-A0A2W4LHI3-F1
#
_entry.id   AF-A0A2W4LHI3-F1
#
_cell.length_a   1.000
_cell.length_b   1.000
_cell.length_c   1.000
_cell.angle_alpha   90.00
_cell.angle_beta   90.00
_cell.angle_gamma   90.00
#
_symmetry.space_group_name_H-M   'P 1'
#
loop_
_entity.id
_entity.type
_entity.pdbx_description
1 polymer ?
#
loop_
_entity_poly.entity_id
_entity_poly.type
_entity_poly.pdbx_seq_one_letter_code
_entity_poly.pdbx_strand_id
1 'polypeptide(L)'
;MAGPSRAGYAQAERAALITLLCADGPDAPTLIEGWRTRDLAAHLIARDRRPDILPGLRLSRFAGHTERVRRAVADQPYGRILDQLRHPPWWGLFNNRVADALINTLEYYLHHEDVRRGVPDWQPRELPAAQQAALWRPASLLARLRLRRFPAALTITAPGHGTVTTGAGGEPLRLVGTPGELVIFLSGRQRAAQVQLDGPPPLAERLRTAPLNL
;
A
#
# COMPACT_ATOMS: atom_id res chain seq x y z
N MET A 1 4.14 21.94 -16.99
CA MET A 1 4.63 20.63 -17.48
C MET A 1 3.71 19.55 -16.94
N ALA A 2 3.18 18.66 -17.78
CA ALA A 2 2.38 17.53 -17.30
C ALA A 2 3.30 16.59 -16.50
N GLY A 3 2.92 16.27 -15.26
CA GLY A 3 3.66 15.31 -14.43
C GLY A 3 3.70 13.91 -15.05
N PRO A 4 4.55 13.00 -14.53
CA PRO A 4 4.67 11.65 -15.09
C PRO A 4 3.32 10.93 -15.09
N SER A 5 3.14 10.02 -16.07
CA SER A 5 1.97 9.14 -16.13
C SER A 5 1.90 8.25 -14.87
N ARG A 6 0.77 7.60 -14.61
CA ARG A 6 0.65 6.64 -13.48
C ARG A 6 1.70 5.53 -13.53
N ALA A 7 1.97 5.00 -14.72
CA ALA A 7 3.07 4.05 -14.92
C ALA A 7 4.43 4.67 -14.55
N GLY A 8 4.62 5.96 -14.83
CA GLY A 8 5.78 6.73 -14.37
C GLY A 8 5.87 6.86 -12.85
N TYR A 9 4.76 7.06 -12.14
CA TYR A 9 4.76 7.06 -10.67
C TYR A 9 5.10 5.70 -10.09
N ALA A 10 4.54 4.60 -10.61
CA ALA A 10 4.91 3.25 -10.17
C ALA A 10 6.41 2.97 -10.36
N GLN A 11 6.97 3.37 -11.51
CA GLN A 11 8.40 3.22 -11.79
C GLN A 11 9.27 4.08 -10.87
N ALA A 12 8.86 5.33 -10.60
CA ALA A 12 9.55 6.23 -9.68
C ALA A 12 9.52 5.72 -8.24
N GLU A 13 8.36 5.27 -7.74
CA GLU A 13 8.21 4.68 -6.40
C GLU A 13 9.07 3.41 -6.26
N ARG A 14 9.06 2.55 -7.28
CA ARG A 14 9.92 1.37 -7.30
C ARG A 14 11.40 1.72 -7.25
N ALA A 15 11.86 2.70 -8.03
CA ALA A 15 13.26 3.11 -8.02
C ALA A 15 13.68 3.70 -6.66
N ALA A 16 12.80 4.53 -6.06
CA ALA A 16 13.02 5.09 -4.73
C ALA A 16 13.04 4.01 -3.65
N LEU A 17 12.09 3.07 -3.68
CA LEU A 17 12.06 1.92 -2.78
C LEU A 17 13.33 1.07 -2.91
N ILE A 18 13.79 0.76 -4.11
CA ILE A 18 15.03 0.00 -4.30
C ILE A 18 16.22 0.74 -3.68
N THR A 19 16.28 2.07 -3.86
CA THR A 19 17.34 2.89 -3.25
C THR A 19 17.31 2.80 -1.74
N LEU A 20 16.13 2.89 -1.14
CA LEU A 20 15.94 2.75 0.31
C LEU A 20 16.31 1.35 0.81
N LEU A 21 15.85 0.29 0.13
CA LEU A 21 16.22 -1.09 0.43
C LEU A 21 17.74 -1.32 0.37
N CYS A 22 18.44 -0.67 -0.56
CA CYS A 22 19.91 -0.72 -0.61
C CYS A 22 20.57 -0.05 0.61
N ALA A 23 20.03 1.09 1.05
CA ALA A 23 20.56 1.85 2.17
C ALA A 23 20.31 1.16 3.51
N ASP A 24 19.10 0.62 3.71
CA ASP A 24 18.68 0.03 4.98
C ASP A 24 19.22 -1.41 5.17
N GLY A 25 19.55 -2.10 4.08
CA GLY A 25 20.00 -3.49 4.11
C GLY A 25 18.87 -4.49 4.36
N PRO A 26 19.15 -5.80 4.39
CA PRO A 26 18.14 -6.87 4.39
C PRO A 26 17.34 -7.05 5.68
N ASP A 27 17.87 -6.60 6.82
CA ASP A 27 17.33 -6.93 8.15
C ASP A 27 16.62 -5.74 8.82
N ALA A 28 16.51 -4.62 8.10
CA ALA A 28 15.79 -3.45 8.58
C ALA A 28 14.29 -3.76 8.79
N PRO A 29 13.67 -3.17 9.83
CA PRO A 29 12.25 -3.38 10.12
C PRO A 29 11.36 -2.74 9.05
N THR A 30 10.11 -3.20 8.97
CA THR A 30 9.05 -2.59 8.16
C THR A 30 7.79 -2.41 9.00
N LEU A 31 6.80 -1.66 8.51
CA LEU A 31 5.47 -1.60 9.13
C LEU A 31 4.71 -2.93 9.10
N ILE A 32 5.11 -3.87 8.25
CA ILE A 32 4.48 -5.19 8.19
C ILE A 32 5.09 -6.02 9.33
N GLU A 33 4.27 -6.36 10.31
CA GLU A 33 4.71 -7.11 11.48
C GLU A 33 5.40 -8.43 11.07
N GLY A 34 6.56 -8.68 11.68
CA GLY A 34 7.38 -9.87 11.40
C GLY A 34 8.14 -9.83 10.06
N TRP A 35 7.99 -8.79 9.24
CA TRP A 35 8.69 -8.67 7.97
C TRP A 35 9.87 -7.71 8.07
N ARG A 36 11.02 -8.17 7.59
CA ARG A 36 12.16 -7.32 7.28
C ARG A 36 12.10 -6.83 5.84
N THR A 37 12.96 -5.88 5.49
CA THR A 37 13.13 -5.41 4.11
C THR A 37 13.40 -6.54 3.11
N ARG A 38 14.10 -7.61 3.51
CA ARG A 38 14.22 -8.85 2.68
C ARG A 38 12.88 -9.49 2.35
N ASP A 39 11.98 -9.55 3.32
CA ASP A 39 10.69 -10.22 3.20
C ASP A 39 9.76 -9.42 2.28
N LEU A 40 9.76 -8.10 2.45
CA LEU A 40 9.03 -7.15 1.61
C LEU A 40 9.55 -7.15 0.17
N ALA A 41 10.87 -7.13 -0.02
CA ALA A 41 11.48 -7.20 -1.34
C ALA A 41 11.15 -8.53 -2.05
N ALA A 42 11.21 -9.64 -1.31
CA ALA A 42 10.82 -10.95 -1.80
C ALA A 42 9.34 -11.04 -2.17
N HIS A 43 8.46 -10.41 -1.39
CA HIS A 43 7.03 -10.32 -1.69
C HIS A 43 6.76 -9.63 -3.02
N LEU A 44 7.42 -8.50 -3.26
CA LEU A 44 7.28 -7.76 -4.52
C LEU A 44 7.68 -8.62 -5.73
N ILE A 45 8.81 -9.34 -5.66
CA ILE A 45 9.24 -10.25 -6.74
C ILE A 45 8.26 -11.41 -6.92
N ALA A 46 7.81 -12.01 -5.81
CA ALA A 46 6.87 -13.12 -5.85
C ALA A 46 5.54 -12.70 -6.52
N ARG A 47 5.05 -11.50 -6.21
CA ARG A 47 3.87 -10.89 -6.84
C ARG A 47 4.10 -10.68 -8.34
N ASP A 48 5.25 -10.13 -8.73
CA ASP A 48 5.53 -9.77 -10.12
C ASP A 48 5.56 -10.95 -11.09
N ARG A 49 6.15 -12.06 -10.64
CA ARG A 49 6.48 -13.20 -11.51
C ARG A 49 5.34 -14.17 -11.74
N ARG A 50 4.18 -13.96 -11.12
CA ARG A 50 3.21 -15.04 -10.91
C ARG A 50 1.76 -14.56 -11.06
N PRO A 51 1.19 -14.53 -12.29
CA PRO A 51 -0.22 -14.26 -12.52
C PRO A 51 -1.17 -15.28 -11.83
N ASP A 52 -0.66 -16.44 -11.42
CA ASP A 52 -1.37 -17.49 -10.68
C ASP A 52 -1.64 -17.17 -9.19
N ILE A 53 -0.98 -16.14 -8.62
CA ILE A 53 -1.14 -15.74 -7.20
C ILE A 53 -2.25 -14.69 -7.02
N LEU A 54 -2.85 -14.19 -8.10
CA LEU A 54 -3.95 -13.23 -8.05
C LEU A 54 -5.18 -13.68 -7.21
N PRO A 55 -5.51 -14.99 -7.07
CA PRO A 55 -6.52 -15.44 -6.12
C PRO A 55 -6.00 -15.58 -4.68
N GLY A 56 -4.69 -15.67 -4.46
CA GLY A 56 -4.09 -15.97 -3.14
C GLY A 56 -4.05 -14.81 -2.16
N LEU A 57 -4.14 -13.56 -2.64
CA LEU A 57 -4.46 -12.40 -1.79
C LEU A 57 -5.96 -12.31 -1.43
N ARG A 58 -6.82 -13.14 -2.04
CA ARG A 58 -8.29 -13.12 -1.83
C ARG A 58 -8.88 -14.43 -1.30
N LEU A 59 -8.12 -15.53 -1.30
CA LEU A 59 -8.53 -16.85 -0.85
C LEU A 59 -7.46 -17.43 0.06
N SER A 60 -7.76 -17.49 1.36
CA SER A 60 -6.94 -18.09 2.44
C SER A 60 -6.30 -19.45 2.06
N ARG A 61 -6.92 -20.21 1.15
CA ARG A 61 -6.44 -21.51 0.64
C ARG A 61 -5.08 -21.47 -0.07
N PHE A 62 -4.63 -20.33 -0.60
CA PHE A 62 -3.33 -20.22 -1.29
C PHE A 62 -2.27 -19.46 -0.49
N ALA A 63 -2.58 -19.06 0.75
CA ALA A 63 -1.65 -18.31 1.61
C ALA A 63 -0.34 -19.08 1.85
N GLY A 64 -0.42 -20.38 2.13
CA GLY A 64 0.76 -21.23 2.36
C GLY A 64 1.66 -21.39 1.13
N HIS A 65 1.09 -21.39 -0.08
CA HIS A 65 1.89 -21.45 -1.30
C HIS A 65 2.57 -20.12 -1.59
N THR A 66 1.83 -19.01 -1.46
CA THR A 66 2.34 -17.64 -1.63
C THR A 66 3.50 -17.38 -0.67
N GLU A 67 3.34 -17.79 0.59
CA GLU A 67 4.38 -17.67 1.61
C GLU A 67 5.62 -18.51 1.28
N ARG A 68 5.45 -19.73 0.75
CA ARG A 68 6.58 -20.57 0.33
C ARG A 68 7.38 -19.93 -0.80
N VAL A 69 6.70 -19.36 -1.80
CA VAL A 69 7.36 -18.66 -2.92
C VAL A 69 8.11 -17.43 -2.39
N ARG A 70 7.48 -16.64 -1.51
CA ARG A 70 8.12 -15.49 -0.88
C ARG A 70 9.38 -15.90 -0.11
N ARG A 71 9.32 -16.96 0.71
CA ARG A 71 10.47 -17.48 1.45
C ARG A 71 11.59 -17.96 0.52
N ALA A 72 11.27 -18.70 -0.52
CA ALA A 72 12.26 -19.15 -1.50
C ALA A 72 12.96 -17.98 -2.22
N VAL A 73 12.27 -16.84 -2.41
CA VAL A 73 12.91 -15.61 -2.90
C VAL A 73 13.75 -14.97 -1.80
N ALA A 74 13.26 -14.90 -0.56
CA ALA A 74 13.98 -14.33 0.58
C ALA A 74 15.28 -15.09 0.91
N ASP A 75 15.35 -16.39 0.64
CA ASP A 75 16.56 -17.22 0.84
C ASP A 75 17.69 -16.90 -0.16
N GLN A 76 17.41 -16.12 -1.21
CA GLN A 76 18.43 -15.70 -2.17
C GLN A 76 19.36 -14.63 -1.57
N PRO A 77 20.59 -14.48 -2.10
CA PRO A 77 21.44 -13.36 -1.72
C PRO A 77 20.73 -12.02 -1.94
N TYR A 78 20.76 -11.11 -0.96
CA TYR A 78 19.98 -9.87 -1.01
C TYR A 78 20.27 -9.02 -2.25
N GLY A 79 21.54 -8.95 -2.69
CA GLY A 79 21.92 -8.28 -3.93
C GLY A 79 21.21 -8.85 -5.17
N ARG A 80 20.93 -10.18 -5.21
CA ARG A 80 20.15 -10.81 -6.28
C ARG A 80 18.67 -10.43 -6.21
N ILE A 81 18.09 -10.32 -5.01
CA ILE A 81 16.72 -9.84 -4.81
C ILE A 81 16.60 -8.41 -5.34
N LEU A 82 17.52 -7.52 -4.97
CA LEU A 82 17.53 -6.13 -5.44
C LEU A 82 17.71 -6.02 -6.96
N ASP A 83 18.59 -6.85 -7.54
CA ASP A 83 18.80 -6.87 -8.99
C ASP A 83 17.53 -7.32 -9.75
N GLN A 84 16.83 -8.33 -9.25
CA GLN A 84 15.55 -8.76 -9.82
C GLN A 84 14.49 -7.67 -9.70
N LEU A 85 14.47 -6.96 -8.56
CA LEU A 85 13.60 -5.81 -8.41
C LEU A 85 13.94 -4.69 -9.37
N ARG A 86 15.21 -4.47 -9.76
CA ARG A 86 15.67 -3.49 -10.76
C ARG A 86 15.41 -3.89 -12.21
N HIS A 87 15.34 -5.18 -12.48
CA HIS A 87 15.20 -5.72 -13.83
C HIS A 87 14.07 -6.77 -13.92
N PRO A 88 12.80 -6.34 -13.77
CA PRO A 88 11.67 -7.26 -13.78
C PRO A 88 11.42 -7.79 -15.18
N PRO A 89 10.93 -9.03 -15.29
CA PRO A 89 10.60 -9.62 -16.57
C PRO A 89 9.57 -8.78 -17.32
N TRP A 90 9.69 -8.70 -18.64
CA TRP A 90 8.77 -7.91 -19.47
C TRP A 90 7.32 -8.44 -19.41
N TRP A 91 7.14 -9.73 -19.10
CA TRP A 91 5.83 -10.36 -18.87
C TRP A 91 5.30 -10.21 -17.43
N GLY A 92 6.10 -9.67 -16.51
CA GLY A 92 5.73 -9.49 -15.10
C GLY A 92 4.67 -8.42 -14.90
N LEU A 93 3.95 -8.48 -13.77
CA LEU A 93 2.92 -7.49 -13.42
C LEU A 93 3.48 -6.05 -13.37
N PHE A 94 4.76 -5.86 -13.06
CA PHE A 94 5.42 -4.55 -13.03
C PHE A 94 5.52 -3.90 -14.41
N ASN A 95 5.62 -4.70 -15.47
CA ASN A 95 5.78 -4.25 -16.85
C ASN A 95 4.52 -4.43 -17.70
N ASN A 96 3.56 -5.23 -17.23
CA ASN A 96 2.34 -5.51 -17.97
C ASN A 96 1.38 -4.33 -17.91
N ARG A 97 1.14 -3.69 -19.05
CA ARG A 97 0.19 -2.56 -19.21
C ARG A 97 -1.28 -2.95 -18.95
N VAL A 98 -1.59 -4.25 -18.94
CA VAL A 98 -2.91 -4.81 -18.63
C VAL A 98 -3.16 -4.90 -17.13
N ALA A 99 -2.10 -5.10 -16.34
CA ALA A 99 -2.18 -4.94 -14.88
C ALA A 99 -2.38 -3.45 -14.60
N ASP A 100 -3.49 -3.13 -13.93
CA ASP A 100 -3.94 -1.75 -13.77
C ASP A 100 -2.83 -0.88 -13.16
N ALA A 101 -2.40 0.15 -13.90
CA ALA A 101 -1.38 1.11 -13.45
C ALA A 101 -1.73 1.70 -12.07
N LEU A 102 -3.02 1.71 -11.70
CA LEU A 102 -3.51 2.04 -10.37
C LEU A 102 -2.98 1.09 -9.29
N ILE A 103 -3.07 -0.23 -9.51
CA ILE A 103 -2.62 -1.24 -8.54
C ILE A 103 -1.11 -1.18 -8.38
N ASN A 104 -0.33 -1.08 -9.47
CA ASN A 104 1.12 -1.00 -9.34
C ASN A 104 1.58 0.29 -8.64
N THR A 105 0.96 1.43 -8.93
CA THR A 105 1.27 2.69 -8.22
C THR A 105 0.94 2.55 -6.73
N LEU A 106 -0.22 1.99 -6.40
CA LEU A 106 -0.65 1.76 -5.03
C LEU A 106 0.32 0.86 -4.27
N GLU A 107 0.68 -0.29 -4.83
CA GLU A 107 1.51 -1.30 -4.18
C GLU A 107 2.93 -0.79 -3.94
N TYR A 108 3.53 -0.14 -4.95
CA TYR A 108 4.87 0.44 -4.78
C TYR A 108 4.87 1.61 -3.80
N TYR A 109 3.88 2.49 -3.86
CA TYR A 109 3.75 3.57 -2.88
C TYR A 109 3.59 3.00 -1.45
N LEU A 110 2.68 2.04 -1.26
CA LEU A 110 2.39 1.47 0.05
C LEU A 110 3.61 0.76 0.63
N HIS A 111 4.29 -0.08 -0.15
CA HIS A 111 5.45 -0.82 0.32
C HIS A 111 6.71 0.05 0.46
N HIS A 112 6.80 1.16 -0.28
CA HIS A 112 7.80 2.18 0.00
C HIS A 112 7.56 2.82 1.36
N GLU A 113 6.32 3.20 1.67
CA GLU A 113 5.96 3.74 2.98
C GLU A 113 6.09 2.70 4.10
N ASP A 114 5.87 1.40 3.84
CA ASP A 114 6.10 0.32 4.81
C ASP A 114 7.56 0.26 5.26
N VAL A 115 8.52 0.50 4.37
CA VAL A 115 9.94 0.56 4.73
C VAL A 115 10.25 1.88 5.43
N ARG A 116 9.85 3.02 4.84
CA ARG A 116 10.13 4.36 5.41
C ARG A 116 9.61 4.54 6.83
N ARG A 117 8.42 4.00 7.12
CA ARG A 117 7.73 4.14 8.41
C ARG A 117 8.01 2.99 9.37
N GLY A 118 8.78 1.99 8.94
CA GLY A 118 9.19 0.86 9.77
C GLY A 118 10.24 1.22 10.82
N VAL A 119 10.84 2.41 10.73
CA VAL A 119 11.86 2.92 11.65
C VAL A 119 11.28 4.01 12.58
N PRO A 120 11.88 4.24 13.76
CA PRO A 120 11.53 5.37 14.61
C PRO A 120 11.68 6.72 13.90
N ASP A 121 10.99 7.74 14.42
CA ASP A 121 11.11 9.14 13.99
C ASP A 121 10.84 9.42 12.50
N TRP A 122 10.16 8.49 11.82
CA TRP A 122 9.74 8.68 10.44
C TRP A 122 8.84 9.92 10.33
N GLN A 123 8.95 10.60 9.17
CA GLN A 123 8.11 11.75 8.83
C GLN A 123 7.35 11.49 7.53
N PRO A 124 6.09 11.97 7.41
CA PRO A 124 5.36 11.91 6.16
C PRO A 124 6.14 12.58 5.04
N ARG A 125 6.04 12.01 3.84
CA ARG A 125 6.58 12.64 2.65
C ARG A 125 5.56 13.58 2.04
N GLU A 126 6.01 14.76 1.64
CA GLU A 126 5.25 15.60 0.72
C GLU A 126 5.31 15.02 -0.70
N LEU A 127 4.14 14.68 -1.24
CA LEU A 127 4.01 14.19 -2.61
C LEU A 127 3.59 15.33 -3.54
N PRO A 128 4.09 15.35 -4.80
CA PRO A 128 3.54 16.24 -5.82
C PRO A 128 2.03 16.08 -5.96
N ALA A 129 1.31 17.17 -6.21
CA ALA A 129 -0.16 17.17 -6.31
C ALA A 129 -0.70 16.17 -7.35
N ALA A 130 0.02 15.98 -8.46
CA ALA A 130 -0.34 15.01 -9.49
C ALA A 130 -0.18 13.55 -9.02
N GLN A 131 0.78 13.28 -8.14
CA GLN A 131 0.93 11.97 -7.51
C GLN A 131 -0.18 11.72 -6.47
N GLN A 132 -0.50 12.72 -5.65
CA GLN A 132 -1.66 12.64 -4.74
C GLN A 132 -2.96 12.36 -5.51
N ALA A 133 -3.17 13.05 -6.64
CA ALA A 133 -4.32 12.80 -7.50
C ALA A 133 -4.35 11.37 -8.07
N ALA A 134 -3.18 10.78 -8.36
CA ALA A 134 -3.08 9.38 -8.79
C ALA A 134 -3.47 8.39 -7.68
N LEU A 135 -3.22 8.73 -6.41
CA LEU A 135 -3.55 7.93 -5.23
C LEU A 135 -5.00 8.10 -4.74
N TRP A 136 -5.69 9.18 -5.14
CA TRP A 136 -7.06 9.42 -4.68
C TRP A 136 -8.08 8.38 -5.17
N ARG A 137 -8.01 7.99 -6.46
CA ARG A 137 -8.89 6.94 -7.00
C ARG A 137 -8.73 5.61 -6.25
N PRO A 138 -7.52 5.04 -6.06
CA PRO A 138 -7.37 3.79 -5.31
C PRO A 138 -7.78 3.95 -3.85
N ALA A 139 -7.49 5.08 -3.18
CA ALA A 139 -7.99 5.34 -1.83
C ALA A 139 -9.52 5.28 -1.76
N SER A 140 -10.21 5.92 -2.71
CA SER A 140 -11.68 5.91 -2.79
C SER A 140 -12.25 4.50 -2.98
N LEU A 141 -11.60 3.68 -3.82
CA LEU A 141 -11.99 2.28 -4.04
C LEU A 141 -11.77 1.43 -2.78
N LEU A 142 -10.63 1.59 -2.12
CA LEU A 142 -10.34 0.92 -0.85
C LEU A 142 -11.37 1.31 0.21
N ALA A 143 -11.71 2.60 0.35
CA ALA A 143 -12.71 3.07 1.29
C ALA A 143 -14.05 2.36 1.08
N ARG A 144 -14.57 2.37 -0.16
CA ARG A 144 -15.83 1.69 -0.50
C ARG A 144 -15.79 0.19 -0.25
N LEU A 145 -14.67 -0.47 -0.59
CA LEU A 145 -14.56 -1.91 -0.45
C LEU A 145 -14.44 -2.35 1.02
N ARG A 146 -13.59 -1.67 1.79
CA ARG A 146 -13.21 -2.02 3.16
C ARG A 146 -14.24 -1.56 4.18
N LEU A 147 -14.83 -0.39 3.97
CA LEU A 147 -15.67 0.26 4.97
C LEU A 147 -17.17 0.14 4.69
N ARG A 148 -17.61 -0.49 3.58
CA ARG A 148 -19.05 -0.68 3.26
C ARG A 148 -19.90 -1.31 4.37
N ARG A 149 -19.28 -2.11 5.26
CA ARG A 149 -19.96 -2.79 6.38
C ARG A 149 -19.65 -2.16 7.74
N PHE A 150 -18.86 -1.09 7.77
CA PHE A 150 -18.55 -0.40 9.01
C PHE A 150 -19.83 0.30 9.53
N PRO A 151 -20.20 0.16 10.81
CA PRO A 151 -21.49 0.62 11.34
C PRO A 151 -21.45 2.12 11.69
N ALA A 152 -21.21 2.95 10.69
CA ALA A 152 -21.31 4.40 10.77
C ALA A 152 -21.64 4.97 9.37
N ALA A 153 -22.15 6.20 9.32
CA ALA A 153 -22.24 6.97 8.09
C ALA A 153 -20.89 7.66 7.83
N LEU A 154 -20.03 7.02 7.04
CA LEU A 154 -18.65 7.47 6.82
C LEU A 154 -18.54 8.47 5.68
N THR A 155 -17.83 9.57 5.94
CA THR A 155 -17.40 10.54 4.93
C THR A 155 -15.88 10.61 4.91
N ILE A 156 -15.26 10.13 3.84
CA ILE A 156 -13.81 10.18 3.65
C ILE A 156 -13.49 11.33 2.70
N THR A 157 -12.72 12.31 3.16
CA THR A 157 -12.35 13.49 2.36
C THR A 157 -10.83 13.60 2.21
N ALA A 158 -10.40 13.80 0.96
CA ALA A 158 -9.08 14.30 0.63
C ALA A 158 -9.20 15.77 0.20
N PRO A 159 -8.81 16.74 1.04
CA PRO A 159 -8.86 18.16 0.68
C PRO A 159 -8.17 18.44 -0.66
N GLY A 160 -8.84 19.17 -1.55
CA GLY A 160 -8.34 19.46 -2.90
C GLY A 160 -8.44 18.32 -3.93
N HIS A 161 -8.92 17.12 -3.53
CA HIS A 161 -9.04 15.97 -4.43
C HIS A 161 -10.45 15.39 -4.54
N GLY A 162 -11.17 15.27 -3.42
CA GLY A 162 -12.56 14.82 -3.43
C GLY A 162 -13.04 14.21 -2.12
N THR A 163 -14.29 13.73 -2.16
CA THR A 163 -14.95 13.06 -1.04
C THR A 163 -15.62 11.77 -1.51
N VAL A 164 -15.60 10.74 -0.66
CA VAL A 164 -16.35 9.50 -0.86
C VAL A 164 -17.13 9.16 0.41
N THR A 165 -18.38 8.73 0.25
CA THR A 165 -19.23 8.25 1.33
C THR A 165 -19.36 6.73 1.30
N THR A 166 -19.42 6.09 2.47
CA THR A 166 -19.56 4.64 2.62
C THR A 166 -20.07 4.28 4.03
N GLY A 167 -20.08 2.99 4.38
CA GLY A 167 -20.59 2.50 5.66
C GLY A 167 -22.01 1.94 5.59
N ALA A 168 -22.43 1.33 6.69
CA ALA A 168 -23.75 0.70 6.84
C ALA A 168 -24.82 1.66 7.39
N GLY A 169 -24.50 2.95 7.53
CA GLY A 169 -25.37 3.96 8.14
C GLY A 169 -25.20 4.06 9.66
N GLY A 170 -25.91 5.00 10.28
CA GLY A 170 -25.80 5.31 11.71
C GLY A 170 -25.17 6.69 11.97
N GLU A 171 -24.52 6.84 13.11
CA GLU A 171 -23.87 8.10 13.50
C GLU A 171 -22.80 8.53 12.47
N PRO A 172 -22.66 9.85 12.21
CA PRO A 172 -21.68 10.35 11.26
C PRO A 172 -20.26 10.20 11.79
N LEU A 173 -19.35 9.74 10.93
CA LEU A 173 -17.91 9.71 11.20
C LEU A 173 -17.16 10.20 9.97
N ARG A 174 -16.27 11.17 10.16
CA ARG A 174 -15.47 11.76 9.08
C ARG A 174 -14.03 11.32 9.20
N LEU A 175 -13.43 10.96 8.07
CA LEU A 175 -12.00 10.63 7.94
C LEU A 175 -11.38 11.60 6.93
N VAL A 176 -10.36 12.33 7.33
CA VAL A 176 -9.72 13.37 6.51
C VAL A 176 -8.22 13.13 6.43
N GLY A 177 -7.65 13.19 5.24
CA GLY A 177 -6.21 13.05 5.05
C GLY A 177 -5.81 13.32 3.61
N THR A 178 -4.50 13.42 3.35
CA THR A 178 -4.02 13.43 1.96
C THR A 178 -4.32 12.08 1.31
N PRO A 179 -4.45 12.00 -0.03
CA PRO A 179 -4.66 10.71 -0.70
C PRO A 179 -3.66 9.62 -0.30
N GLY A 180 -2.38 9.98 -0.13
CA GLY A 180 -1.34 9.08 0.37
C GLY A 180 -1.60 8.55 1.78
N GLU A 181 -1.97 9.40 2.74
CA GLU A 181 -2.29 8.98 4.11
C GLU A 181 -3.57 8.14 4.17
N LEU A 182 -4.56 8.47 3.35
CA LEU A 182 -5.79 7.68 3.24
C LEU A 182 -5.51 6.28 2.68
N VAL A 183 -4.61 6.14 1.70
CA VAL A 183 -4.16 4.84 1.21
C VAL A 183 -3.56 4.00 2.35
N ILE A 184 -2.65 4.57 3.15
CA ILE A 184 -2.00 3.87 4.25
C ILE A 184 -3.04 3.44 5.31
N PHE A 185 -3.92 4.35 5.70
CA PHE A 185 -4.99 4.07 6.67
C PHE A 185 -5.89 2.93 6.20
N LEU A 186 -6.40 3.02 4.97
CA LEU A 186 -7.35 2.08 4.39
C LEU A 186 -6.73 0.74 4.01
N SER A 187 -5.40 0.63 4.04
CA SER A 187 -4.63 -0.59 3.79
C SER A 187 -4.27 -1.33 5.07
N GLY A 188 -4.84 -0.95 6.22
CA GLY A 188 -4.60 -1.63 7.49
C GLY A 188 -3.39 -1.12 8.27
N ARG A 189 -2.81 0.04 7.90
CA ARG A 189 -1.73 0.70 8.66
C ARG A 189 -2.24 1.93 9.40
N GLN A 190 -3.43 1.84 10.00
CA GLN A 190 -4.09 2.99 10.65
C GLN A 190 -3.19 3.71 11.66
N ARG A 191 -2.40 2.97 12.43
CA ARG A 191 -1.49 3.54 13.45
C ARG A 191 -0.32 4.33 12.86
N ALA A 192 0.04 4.05 11.61
CA ALA A 192 1.13 4.73 10.93
C ALA A 192 0.64 5.77 9.91
N ALA A 193 -0.67 6.07 9.87
CA ALA A 193 -1.25 7.06 8.98
C ALA A 193 -1.56 8.36 9.72
N GLN A 194 -1.24 9.49 9.09
CA GLN A 194 -1.56 10.83 9.57
C GLN A 194 -2.89 11.29 8.99
N VAL A 195 -3.97 11.01 9.71
CA VAL A 195 -5.34 11.35 9.35
C VAL A 195 -6.08 11.97 10.53
N GLN A 196 -7.09 12.79 10.22
CA GLN A 196 -8.02 13.33 11.20
C GLN A 196 -9.31 12.50 11.18
N LEU A 197 -9.85 12.22 12.37
CA LEU A 197 -11.12 11.54 12.56
C LEU A 197 -12.04 12.42 13.38
N ASP A 198 -13.16 12.82 12.79
CA ASP A 198 -14.16 13.67 13.43
C ASP A 198 -15.47 12.91 13.58
N GLY A 199 -15.91 12.66 14.80
CA GLY A 199 -17.13 11.93 15.11
C GLY A 199 -17.11 11.35 16.53
N PRO A 200 -18.07 10.48 16.89
CA PRO A 200 -18.13 9.87 18.21
C PRO A 200 -16.81 9.14 18.56
N PRO A 201 -16.17 9.41 19.72
CA PRO A 201 -14.90 8.80 20.08
C PRO A 201 -14.89 7.26 20.03
N PRO A 202 -15.95 6.54 20.45
CA PRO A 202 -15.99 5.08 20.34
C PRO A 202 -15.93 4.59 18.88
N LEU A 203 -16.57 5.30 17.94
CA LEU A 203 -16.55 4.94 16.52
C LEU A 203 -15.20 5.28 15.88
N ALA A 204 -14.60 6.43 16.24
CA ALA A 204 -13.27 6.80 15.78
C ALA A 204 -12.22 5.77 16.21
N GLU A 205 -12.25 5.33 17.47
CA GLU A 205 -11.33 4.31 17.98
C GLU A 205 -11.56 2.93 17.34
N ARG A 206 -12.84 2.56 17.17
CA ARG A 206 -13.19 1.34 16.44
C ARG A 206 -12.67 1.35 15.01
N LEU A 207 -12.68 2.50 14.33
CA LEU A 207 -12.14 2.61 12.96
C LEU A 207 -10.61 2.50 12.95
N ARG A 208 -9.92 3.08 13.94
CA ARG A 208 -8.46 2.98 14.09
C ARG A 208 -7.97 1.55 14.33
N THR A 209 -8.80 0.69 14.92
CA THR A 209 -8.46 -0.68 15.28
C THR A 209 -9.16 -1.74 14.43
N ALA A 210 -10.00 -1.33 13.47
CA ALA A 210 -10.72 -2.25 12.60
C ALA A 210 -9.75 -3.12 11.77
N PRO A 211 -10.05 -4.42 11.58
CA PRO A 211 -9.32 -5.25 10.63
C PRO A 211 -9.68 -4.81 9.21
N LEU A 212 -8.86 -3.92 8.64
CA LEU A 212 -9.00 -3.41 7.27
C LEU A 212 -8.13 -4.17 6.26
N ASN A 213 -7.28 -5.09 6.72
CA ASN A 213 -6.54 -6.04 5.89
C ASN A 213 -7.47 -7.13 5.31
N LEU A 214 -7.02 -7.82 4.25
CA LEU A 214 -7.69 -9.04 3.73
C LEU A 214 -7.24 -10.24 4.57
#